data_AF-I1C1V8-F1
#
_entry.id   AF-I1C1V8-F1
#
_cell.length_a   1.000
_cell.length_b   1.000
_cell.length_c   1.000
_cell.angle_alpha   90.00
_cell.angle_beta   90.00
_cell.angle_gamma   90.00
#
_symmetry.space_group_name_H-M   'P 1'
#
loop_
_entity.id
_entity.type
_entity.pdbx_description
1 polymer ?
#
loop_
_entity_poly.entity_id
_entity_poly.type
_entity_poly.pdbx_seq_one_letter_code
_entity_poly.pdbx_strand_id
1 'polypeptide(L)'
;MIRSAASLIIASPIPTELLKNNKGSNYRILMVKRNANSSFINAHVYPGGIIDKADSEWPHFKSEQSLLMQKICAIRETFEESGLLLADKCPRDIHHWRSRVHQDASQFQVMCDELDLTPSVEKLLPFANWITPVKEKKRYNTNFFLTILDQFKTEKEHEDYFNHVMADGTETLSFDWFKPEEVVFALFDVTHSGFQGTA
;
A
#
# COMPACT_ATOMS: atom_id res chain seq x y z
N MET A 1 -6.58 -14.19 19.25
CA MET A 1 -7.01 -14.51 17.87
C MET A 1 -6.00 -13.92 16.90
N ILE A 2 -5.57 -14.66 15.87
CA ILE A 2 -4.68 -14.14 14.82
C ILE A 2 -5.58 -13.63 13.69
N ARG A 3 -5.37 -12.39 13.24
CA ARG A 3 -6.12 -11.80 12.12
C ARG A 3 -5.31 -11.93 10.83
N SER A 4 -5.93 -12.41 9.77
CA SER A 4 -5.30 -12.43 8.45
C SER A 4 -5.22 -11.03 7.86
N ALA A 5 -4.11 -10.70 7.25
CA ALA A 5 -3.83 -9.38 6.69
C ALA A 5 -3.03 -9.50 5.39
N ALA A 6 -3.05 -8.44 4.59
CA ALA A 6 -2.22 -8.33 3.40
C ALA A 6 -1.62 -6.92 3.30
N SER A 7 -0.40 -6.83 2.81
CA SER A 7 0.32 -5.57 2.63
C SER A 7 1.06 -5.54 1.30
N LEU A 8 1.24 -4.35 0.75
CA LEU A 8 1.82 -4.17 -0.57
C LEU A 8 3.09 -3.33 -0.53
N ILE A 9 4.18 -3.92 -1.02
CA ILE A 9 5.43 -3.22 -1.30
C ILE A 9 5.35 -2.73 -2.74
N ILE A 10 5.37 -1.42 -2.94
CA ILE A 10 5.23 -0.81 -4.27
C ILE A 10 6.53 -0.11 -4.62
N ALA A 11 7.19 -0.58 -5.67
CA ALA A 11 8.36 0.08 -6.24
C ALA A 11 7.96 0.92 -7.46
N SER A 12 8.26 2.21 -7.43
CA SER A 12 8.14 3.12 -8.56
C SER A 12 9.53 3.38 -9.16
N PRO A 13 9.85 2.87 -10.35
CA PRO A 13 11.08 3.26 -11.04
C PRO A 13 11.15 4.77 -11.23
N ILE A 14 12.33 5.36 -11.10
CA ILE A 14 12.50 6.78 -11.44
C ILE A 14 12.35 6.97 -12.95
N PRO A 15 11.87 8.14 -13.42
CA PRO A 15 11.78 8.45 -14.84
C PRO A 15 13.05 8.14 -15.63
N THR A 16 12.88 7.63 -16.86
CA THR A 16 14.00 7.20 -17.71
C THR A 16 14.99 8.34 -17.98
N GLU A 17 14.48 9.57 -18.14
CA GLU A 17 15.33 10.75 -18.35
C GLU A 17 16.26 11.06 -17.18
N LEU A 18 15.88 10.67 -15.96
CA LEU A 18 16.69 10.84 -14.76
C LEU A 18 17.77 9.76 -14.58
N LEU A 19 17.61 8.59 -15.20
CA LEU A 19 18.52 7.45 -15.00
C LEU A 19 19.98 7.78 -15.34
N LYS A 20 20.23 8.59 -16.39
CA LYS A 20 21.59 8.88 -16.87
C LYS A 20 22.46 9.60 -15.84
N ASN A 21 21.85 10.43 -15.00
CA ASN A 21 22.53 11.23 -13.99
C ASN A 21 22.24 10.75 -12.56
N ASN A 22 21.49 9.65 -12.41
CA ASN A 22 21.10 9.17 -11.10
C ASN A 22 22.30 8.57 -10.35
N LYS A 23 22.54 9.10 -9.15
CA LYS A 23 23.49 8.53 -8.19
C LYS A 23 22.68 7.89 -7.07
N GLY A 24 22.62 6.56 -7.04
CA GLY A 24 21.90 5.79 -6.03
C GLY A 24 20.82 4.88 -6.62
N SER A 25 19.82 4.55 -5.81
CA SER A 25 18.72 3.67 -6.23
C SER A 25 17.91 4.26 -7.39
N ASN A 26 17.51 3.42 -8.34
CA ASN A 26 16.73 3.79 -9.52
C ASN A 26 15.22 3.59 -9.34
N TYR A 27 14.76 3.46 -8.10
CA TYR A 27 13.35 3.36 -7.76
C TYR A 27 13.09 3.97 -6.38
N ARG A 28 11.82 4.26 -6.12
CA ARG A 28 11.30 4.66 -4.84
C ARG A 28 10.27 3.66 -4.34
N ILE A 29 10.08 3.62 -3.03
CA ILE A 29 9.18 2.74 -2.32
C ILE A 29 8.08 3.59 -1.68
N LEU A 30 6.83 3.20 -1.89
CA LEU A 30 5.69 3.82 -1.20
C LEU A 30 5.69 3.38 0.26
N MET A 31 5.67 4.35 1.17
CA MET A 31 5.45 4.13 2.59
C MET A 31 4.35 5.07 3.08
N VAL A 32 3.46 4.58 3.94
CA VAL A 32 2.40 5.35 4.60
C VAL A 32 2.75 5.60 6.06
N LYS A 33 2.34 6.75 6.59
CA LYS A 33 2.49 7.13 8.00
C LYS A 33 1.13 7.10 8.69
N ARG A 34 0.95 6.15 9.61
CA ARG A 34 -0.30 6.00 10.38
C ARG A 34 -0.37 6.98 11.54
N ASN A 35 -1.58 7.42 11.88
CA ASN A 35 -1.82 8.31 13.01
C ASN A 35 -1.54 7.60 14.36
N ALA A 36 -1.06 8.37 15.35
CA ALA A 36 -0.51 7.87 16.62
C ALA A 36 -1.51 7.16 17.57
N ASN A 37 -2.79 7.06 17.18
CA ASN A 37 -3.83 6.34 17.93
C ASN A 37 -3.87 4.83 17.59
N SER A 38 -3.18 4.39 16.54
CA SER A 38 -2.90 2.97 16.32
C SER A 38 -1.65 2.57 17.12
N SER A 39 -1.55 1.33 17.56
CA SER A 39 -0.50 0.83 18.48
C SER A 39 0.96 0.90 17.95
N PHE A 40 1.21 1.58 16.84
CA PHE A 40 2.50 1.82 16.21
C PHE A 40 2.75 3.35 16.13
N ILE A 41 3.51 3.89 17.07
CA ILE A 41 3.83 5.32 17.15
C ILE A 41 4.72 5.70 15.94
N ASN A 42 4.22 6.57 15.06
CA ASN A 42 4.98 7.27 14.00
C ASN A 42 5.83 6.38 13.05
N ALA A 43 5.45 5.12 12.85
CA ALA A 43 6.19 4.23 11.95
C ALA A 43 5.75 4.44 10.48
N HIS A 44 6.74 4.52 9.59
CA HIS A 44 6.52 4.31 8.16
C HIS A 44 6.28 2.81 7.94
N VAL A 45 5.15 2.47 7.33
CA VAL A 45 4.79 1.09 6.99
C VAL A 45 4.41 0.98 5.52
N TYR A 46 4.44 -0.23 4.98
CA TYR A 46 3.80 -0.51 3.70
C TYR A 46 2.29 -0.40 3.84
N PRO A 47 1.57 0.09 2.81
CA PRO A 47 0.12 0.11 2.84
C PRO A 47 -0.45 -1.30 2.98
N GLY A 48 -1.51 -1.42 3.76
CA GLY A 48 -2.15 -2.71 3.99
C GLY A 48 -2.94 -2.80 5.29
N GLY A 49 -3.74 -3.86 5.37
CA GLY A 49 -4.67 -4.03 6.48
C GLY A 49 -5.24 -5.42 6.59
N ILE A 50 -6.36 -5.50 7.29
CA ILE A 50 -7.02 -6.77 7.61
C ILE A 50 -7.84 -7.20 6.41
N ILE A 51 -7.83 -8.50 6.11
CA ILE A 51 -8.71 -9.05 5.07
C ILE A 51 -10.16 -8.88 5.51
N ASP A 52 -10.96 -8.25 4.66
CA ASP A 52 -12.40 -8.12 4.82
C ASP A 52 -13.13 -9.28 4.13
N LYS A 53 -14.37 -9.55 4.53
CA LYS A 53 -15.20 -10.56 3.86
C LYS A 53 -15.39 -10.24 2.38
N ALA A 54 -15.54 -8.96 2.03
CA ALA A 54 -15.71 -8.49 0.65
C ALA A 54 -14.52 -8.85 -0.26
N ASP A 55 -13.32 -9.05 0.30
CA ASP A 55 -12.14 -9.44 -0.49
C ASP A 55 -12.27 -10.87 -1.07
N SER A 56 -13.20 -11.68 -0.55
CA SER A 56 -13.41 -13.07 -0.98
C SER A 56 -14.54 -13.26 -2.00
N GLU A 57 -15.36 -12.24 -2.26
CA GLU A 57 -16.62 -12.34 -3.04
C GLU A 57 -16.44 -11.98 -4.53
N TRP A 58 -15.24 -12.17 -5.08
CA TRP A 58 -14.86 -11.74 -6.44
C TRP A 58 -15.11 -12.84 -7.50
N PRO A 59 -16.06 -12.67 -8.43
CA PRO A 59 -16.54 -13.75 -9.29
C PRO A 59 -15.64 -14.08 -10.50
N HIS A 60 -14.73 -13.17 -10.89
CA HIS A 60 -14.05 -13.25 -12.20
C HIS A 60 -12.65 -13.90 -12.19
N PHE A 61 -12.12 -14.24 -11.03
CA PHE A 61 -10.76 -14.75 -10.91
C PHE A 61 -10.73 -16.26 -10.63
N LYS A 62 -10.07 -17.02 -11.51
CA LYS A 62 -9.95 -18.49 -11.45
C LYS A 62 -8.78 -19.00 -10.58
N SER A 63 -8.09 -18.12 -9.87
CA SER A 63 -6.93 -18.45 -9.04
C SER A 63 -7.32 -19.15 -7.73
N GLU A 64 -6.33 -19.66 -6.99
CA GLU A 64 -6.55 -20.11 -5.61
C GLU A 64 -7.25 -19.01 -4.82
N GLN A 65 -8.51 -19.26 -4.44
CA GLN A 65 -9.40 -18.25 -3.85
C GLN A 65 -8.77 -17.53 -2.65
N SER A 66 -7.95 -18.24 -1.86
CA SER A 66 -7.25 -17.65 -0.72
C SER A 66 -6.15 -16.66 -1.11
N LEU A 67 -5.39 -16.91 -2.18
CA LEU A 67 -4.32 -16.01 -2.63
C LEU A 67 -4.91 -14.78 -3.32
N LEU A 68 -5.98 -14.98 -4.09
CA LEU A 68 -6.72 -13.89 -4.70
C LEU A 68 -7.26 -12.92 -3.64
N MET A 69 -7.95 -13.45 -2.63
CA MET A 69 -8.52 -12.64 -1.54
C MET A 69 -7.44 -11.78 -0.87
N GLN A 70 -6.24 -12.32 -0.64
CA GLN A 70 -5.12 -11.56 -0.09
C GLN A 70 -4.62 -10.47 -1.04
N LYS A 71 -4.57 -10.73 -2.35
CA LYS A 71 -4.17 -9.73 -3.36
C LYS A 71 -5.19 -8.61 -3.49
N ILE A 72 -6.49 -8.95 -3.48
CA ILE A 72 -7.57 -7.96 -3.49
C ILE A 72 -7.50 -7.09 -2.24
N CYS A 73 -7.36 -7.70 -1.06
CA CYS A 73 -7.15 -6.96 0.19
C CYS A 73 -5.97 -5.99 0.08
N ALA A 74 -4.81 -6.45 -0.41
CA ALA A 74 -3.64 -5.60 -0.57
C ALA A 74 -3.87 -4.40 -1.51
N ILE A 75 -4.60 -4.59 -2.62
CA ILE A 75 -4.93 -3.51 -3.56
C ILE A 75 -5.96 -2.54 -2.94
N ARG A 76 -7.03 -3.08 -2.33
CA ARG A 76 -8.08 -2.28 -1.68
C ARG A 76 -7.50 -1.40 -0.58
N GLU A 77 -6.73 -1.97 0.34
CA GLU A 77 -6.10 -1.24 1.44
C GLU A 77 -5.10 -0.19 0.92
N THR A 78 -4.35 -0.51 -0.14
CA THR A 78 -3.47 0.48 -0.80
C THR A 78 -4.29 1.67 -1.33
N PHE A 79 -5.42 1.39 -1.96
CA PHE A 79 -6.32 2.43 -2.47
C PHE A 79 -6.93 3.26 -1.34
N GLU A 80 -7.38 2.62 -0.25
CA GLU A 80 -7.90 3.29 0.95
C GLU A 80 -6.85 4.21 1.58
N GLU A 81 -5.64 3.71 1.87
CA GLU A 81 -4.62 4.45 2.64
C GLU A 81 -3.86 5.49 1.80
N SER A 82 -3.68 5.27 0.49
CA SER A 82 -2.86 6.15 -0.36
C SER A 82 -3.57 6.79 -1.56
N GLY A 83 -4.76 6.30 -1.94
CA GLY A 83 -5.43 6.69 -3.18
C GLY A 83 -4.79 6.12 -4.45
N LEU A 84 -3.68 5.38 -4.36
CA LEU A 84 -3.11 4.67 -5.48
C LEU A 84 -3.97 3.45 -5.82
N LEU A 85 -4.65 3.49 -6.96
CA LEU A 85 -5.42 2.37 -7.48
C LEU A 85 -4.57 1.52 -8.44
N LEU A 86 -4.41 0.23 -8.12
CA LEU A 86 -3.78 -0.74 -9.00
C LEU A 86 -4.84 -1.49 -9.80
N ALA A 87 -5.21 -0.92 -10.94
CA ALA A 87 -6.15 -1.48 -11.90
C ALA A 87 -5.70 -1.17 -13.33
N ASP A 88 -6.40 -1.74 -14.30
CA ASP A 88 -6.19 -1.49 -15.74
C ASP A 88 -6.50 -0.05 -16.17
N LYS A 89 -7.36 0.67 -15.43
CA LYS A 89 -7.76 2.06 -15.71
C LYS A 89 -7.86 2.86 -14.40
N CYS A 90 -7.78 4.19 -14.51
CA CYS A 90 -8.00 5.11 -13.39
C CYS A 90 -9.36 5.80 -13.54
N PRO A 91 -10.24 5.77 -12.51
CA PRO A 91 -11.53 6.46 -12.56
C PRO A 91 -11.37 7.98 -12.42
N ARG A 92 -12.30 8.76 -12.97
CA ARG A 92 -12.30 10.24 -12.87
C ARG A 92 -12.61 10.73 -11.45
N ASP A 93 -13.61 10.16 -10.79
CA ASP A 93 -14.03 10.53 -9.43
C ASP A 93 -13.34 9.67 -8.35
N ILE A 94 -12.01 9.54 -8.45
CA ILE A 94 -11.23 8.64 -7.58
C ILE A 94 -11.39 8.96 -6.09
N HIS A 95 -11.49 10.24 -5.72
CA HIS A 95 -11.68 10.66 -4.33
C HIS A 95 -13.05 10.26 -3.76
N HIS A 96 -14.10 10.34 -4.57
CA HIS A 96 -15.45 9.92 -4.17
C HIS A 96 -15.47 8.43 -3.86
N TRP A 97 -14.92 7.64 -4.77
CA TRP A 97 -14.84 6.19 -4.60
C TRP A 97 -13.98 5.79 -3.42
N ARG A 98 -12.82 6.40 -3.25
CA ARG A 98 -11.94 6.13 -2.12
C ARG A 98 -12.65 6.36 -0.78
N SER A 99 -13.39 7.45 -0.64
CA SER A 99 -14.16 7.74 0.58
C SER A 99 -15.22 6.67 0.86
N ARG A 100 -15.90 6.18 -0.20
CA ARG A 100 -16.87 5.08 -0.08
C ARG A 100 -16.21 3.77 0.33
N VAL A 101 -15.09 3.41 -0.30
CA VAL A 101 -14.35 2.18 0.01
C VAL A 101 -13.80 2.20 1.43
N HIS A 102 -13.25 3.33 1.88
CA HIS A 102 -12.77 3.50 3.26
C HIS A 102 -13.89 3.32 4.31
N GLN A 103 -15.15 3.65 3.97
CA GLN A 103 -16.30 3.44 4.86
C GLN A 103 -16.85 2.01 4.81
N ASP A 104 -16.74 1.36 3.64
CA ASP A 104 -17.28 0.03 3.39
C ASP A 104 -16.46 -0.66 2.29
N ALA A 105 -15.70 -1.69 2.70
CA ALA A 105 -14.82 -2.46 1.82
C ALA A 105 -15.55 -3.07 0.61
N SER A 106 -16.85 -3.39 0.73
CA SER A 106 -17.64 -3.92 -0.39
C SER A 106 -17.79 -2.94 -1.55
N GLN A 107 -17.66 -1.64 -1.28
CA GLN A 107 -17.70 -0.61 -2.31
C GLN A 107 -16.53 -0.71 -3.29
N PHE A 108 -15.45 -1.43 -2.95
CA PHE A 108 -14.33 -1.64 -3.87
C PHE A 108 -14.75 -2.51 -5.06
N GLN A 109 -15.49 -3.59 -4.79
CA GLN A 109 -16.06 -4.42 -5.85
C GLN A 109 -17.13 -3.66 -6.64
N VAL A 110 -18.02 -2.94 -5.95
CA VAL A 110 -19.04 -2.09 -6.61
C VAL A 110 -18.40 -1.08 -7.56
N MET A 111 -17.32 -0.42 -7.14
CA MET A 111 -16.55 0.49 -7.99
C MET A 111 -16.03 -0.22 -9.24
N CYS A 112 -15.43 -1.40 -9.06
CA CYS A 112 -14.88 -2.16 -10.18
C CYS A 112 -15.97 -2.60 -11.17
N ASP A 113 -17.11 -3.06 -10.66
CA ASP A 113 -18.24 -3.50 -11.48
C ASP A 113 -18.91 -2.32 -12.22
N GLU A 114 -19.16 -1.20 -11.53
CA GLU A 114 -19.80 -0.02 -12.13
C GLU A 114 -18.94 0.67 -13.19
N LEU A 115 -17.61 0.65 -13.02
CA LEU A 115 -16.67 1.36 -13.87
C LEU A 115 -15.91 0.45 -14.85
N ASP A 116 -16.25 -0.85 -14.88
CA ASP A 116 -15.56 -1.85 -15.70
C ASP A 116 -14.03 -1.81 -15.48
N LEU A 117 -13.63 -1.85 -14.20
CA LEU A 117 -12.22 -1.87 -13.77
C LEU A 117 -11.82 -3.27 -13.37
N THR A 118 -10.62 -3.68 -13.78
CA THR A 118 -10.01 -4.94 -13.37
C THR A 118 -8.82 -4.66 -12.45
N PRO A 119 -8.87 -5.06 -11.16
CA PRO A 119 -7.72 -4.95 -10.25
C PRO A 119 -6.53 -5.76 -10.77
N SER A 120 -5.32 -5.18 -10.74
CA SER A 120 -4.11 -5.77 -11.32
C SER A 120 -3.48 -6.86 -10.44
N VAL A 121 -4.26 -7.85 -10.02
CA VAL A 121 -3.84 -8.94 -9.12
C VAL A 121 -2.71 -9.80 -9.71
N GLU A 122 -2.61 -9.87 -11.02
CA GLU A 122 -1.55 -10.57 -11.76
C GLU A 122 -0.18 -9.89 -11.61
N LYS A 123 -0.15 -8.56 -11.37
CA LYS A 123 1.09 -7.82 -11.13
C LYS A 123 1.64 -8.00 -9.70
N LEU A 124 0.83 -8.53 -8.78
CA LEU A 124 1.25 -8.77 -7.38
C LEU A 124 2.03 -10.10 -7.26
N LEU A 125 3.31 -10.00 -6.93
CA LEU A 125 4.18 -11.15 -6.66
C LEU A 125 4.17 -11.47 -5.16
N PRO A 126 3.91 -12.72 -4.73
CA PRO A 126 4.10 -13.11 -3.34
C PRO A 126 5.56 -12.88 -2.91
N PHE A 127 5.77 -12.17 -1.81
CA PHE A 127 7.11 -11.80 -1.36
C PHE A 127 7.46 -12.44 -0.01
N ALA A 128 6.58 -12.31 0.99
CA ALA A 128 6.80 -12.88 2.32
C ALA A 128 5.48 -13.14 3.04
N ASN A 129 5.51 -13.99 4.07
CA ASN A 129 4.39 -14.16 5.00
C ASN A 129 4.91 -14.15 6.44
N TRP A 130 4.44 -13.19 7.25
CA TRP A 130 4.91 -12.99 8.61
C TRP A 130 3.77 -13.11 9.62
N ILE A 131 4.00 -13.91 10.66
CA ILE A 131 3.07 -14.08 11.77
C ILE A 131 3.63 -13.36 12.99
N THR A 132 2.86 -12.45 13.59
CA THR A 132 3.26 -11.76 14.80
C THR A 132 3.58 -12.77 15.92
N PRO A 133 4.70 -12.61 16.67
CA PRO A 133 5.08 -13.50 17.75
C PRO A 133 3.97 -13.72 18.80
N VAL A 134 3.97 -14.87 19.46
CA VAL A 134 2.92 -15.28 20.43
C VAL A 134 2.79 -14.38 21.65
N LYS A 135 3.85 -13.66 22.02
CA LYS A 135 3.89 -12.76 23.18
C LYS A 135 3.13 -11.44 22.98
N GLU A 136 2.81 -11.08 21.73
CA GLU A 136 2.11 -9.83 21.42
C GLU A 136 0.61 -9.95 21.63
N LYS A 137 -0.01 -8.91 22.20
CA LYS A 137 -1.46 -8.88 22.48
C LYS A 137 -2.29 -8.87 21.19
N LYS A 138 -1.85 -8.11 20.18
CA LYS A 138 -2.46 -8.06 18.84
C LYS A 138 -1.58 -8.85 17.90
N ARG A 139 -2.16 -9.84 17.20
CA ARG A 139 -1.42 -10.72 16.30
C ARG A 139 -2.05 -10.74 14.92
N TYR A 140 -1.18 -10.75 13.93
CA TYR A 140 -1.52 -10.75 12.51
C TYR A 140 -0.76 -11.87 11.80
N ASN A 141 -1.36 -12.40 10.74
CA ASN A 141 -0.75 -13.28 9.75
C ASN A 141 -0.78 -12.51 8.42
N THR A 142 0.32 -11.79 8.14
CA THR A 142 0.36 -10.80 7.06
C THR A 142 1.13 -11.34 5.86
N ASN A 143 0.43 -11.47 4.73
CA ASN A 143 1.06 -11.76 3.45
C ASN A 143 1.51 -10.45 2.79
N PHE A 144 2.78 -10.38 2.45
CA PHE A 144 3.37 -9.26 1.73
C PHE A 144 3.46 -9.60 0.25
N PHE A 145 3.01 -8.67 -0.58
CA PHE A 145 3.17 -8.71 -2.03
C PHE A 145 4.13 -7.63 -2.48
N LEU A 146 4.80 -7.85 -3.59
CA LEU A 146 5.62 -6.87 -4.29
C LEU A 146 4.98 -6.57 -5.65
N THR A 147 4.94 -5.31 -6.02
CA THR A 147 4.63 -4.86 -7.38
C THR A 147 5.59 -3.76 -7.80
N ILE A 148 5.84 -3.67 -9.10
CA ILE A 148 6.66 -2.63 -9.72
C ILE A 148 5.76 -1.86 -10.67
N LEU A 149 5.69 -0.54 -10.50
CA LEU A 149 4.95 0.33 -11.40
C LEU A 149 5.65 0.41 -12.77
N ASP A 150 4.86 0.74 -13.79
CA ASP A 150 5.38 0.87 -15.13
C ASP A 150 6.43 2.01 -15.22
N GLN A 151 7.39 1.84 -16.12
CA GLN A 151 8.47 2.82 -16.30
C GLN A 151 7.94 4.11 -16.93
N PHE A 152 8.10 5.23 -16.22
CA PHE A 152 7.82 6.57 -16.75
C PHE A 152 8.98 7.04 -17.63
N LYS A 153 8.69 7.74 -18.73
CA LYS A 153 9.74 8.32 -19.58
C LYS A 153 10.23 9.63 -18.98
N THR A 154 9.30 10.47 -18.56
CA THR A 154 9.57 11.82 -18.06
C THR A 154 9.11 12.02 -16.60
N GLU A 155 9.70 12.99 -15.91
CA GLU A 155 9.28 13.47 -14.60
C GLU A 155 7.84 13.95 -14.64
N LYS A 156 7.43 14.63 -15.72
CA LYS A 156 6.05 15.08 -15.89
C LYS A 156 5.05 13.93 -15.92
N GLU A 157 5.33 12.86 -16.69
CA GLU A 157 4.46 11.68 -16.72
C GLU A 157 4.35 11.02 -15.33
N HIS A 158 5.45 10.99 -14.58
CA HIS A 158 5.49 10.48 -13.21
C HIS A 158 4.66 11.34 -12.26
N GLU A 159 4.85 12.67 -12.28
CA GLU A 159 4.07 13.63 -11.49
C GLU A 159 2.57 13.57 -11.82
N ASP A 160 2.20 13.57 -13.10
CA ASP A 160 0.80 13.50 -13.55
C ASP A 160 0.11 12.22 -13.06
N TYR A 161 0.84 11.09 -13.00
CA TYR A 161 0.36 9.84 -12.44
C TYR A 161 0.11 9.94 -10.93
N PHE A 162 1.01 10.58 -10.18
CA PHE A 162 0.91 10.70 -8.72
C PHE A 162 0.09 11.89 -8.23
N ASN A 163 -0.26 12.85 -9.07
CA ASN A 163 -1.08 14.02 -8.68
C ASN A 163 -2.46 13.63 -8.11
N HIS A 164 -2.95 12.44 -8.42
CA HIS A 164 -4.21 11.90 -7.89
C HIS A 164 -4.01 11.02 -6.63
N VAL A 165 -2.77 10.67 -6.31
CA VAL A 165 -2.39 9.88 -5.13
C VAL A 165 -2.19 10.87 -3.98
N MET A 166 -3.11 10.86 -3.01
CA MET A 166 -3.10 11.76 -1.84
C MET A 166 -3.36 10.94 -0.57
N ALA A 167 -2.85 11.31 0.61
CA ALA A 167 -3.26 10.65 1.86
C ALA A 167 -4.75 10.96 2.16
N ASP A 168 -5.47 10.09 2.87
CA ASP A 168 -6.91 10.29 3.17
C ASP A 168 -7.14 11.37 4.24
N GLY A 169 -6.11 11.65 5.06
CA GLY A 169 -6.17 12.61 6.16
C GLY A 169 -6.97 12.13 7.38
N THR A 170 -7.52 10.92 7.36
CA THR A 170 -8.31 10.34 8.47
C THR A 170 -7.49 9.29 9.23
N GLU A 171 -7.00 8.27 8.54
CA GLU A 171 -6.20 7.19 9.12
C GLU A 171 -4.70 7.32 8.77
N THR A 172 -4.43 7.81 7.55
CA THR A 172 -3.08 8.06 7.03
C THR A 172 -2.79 9.56 7.06
N LEU A 173 -1.79 9.95 7.86
CA LEU A 173 -1.39 11.36 8.02
C LEU A 173 -0.65 11.89 6.78
N SER A 174 0.15 11.03 6.17
CA SER A 174 0.91 11.29 4.94
C SER A 174 1.35 9.96 4.33
N PHE A 175 1.72 9.98 3.05
CA PHE A 175 2.53 8.94 2.44
C PHE A 175 3.71 9.62 1.75
N ASP A 176 4.81 8.88 1.62
CA ASP A 176 6.05 9.38 1.06
C ASP A 176 6.68 8.30 0.16
N TRP A 177 7.28 8.75 -0.93
CA TRP A 177 8.06 7.91 -1.84
C TRP A 177 9.54 8.04 -1.50
N PHE A 178 10.08 7.03 -0.82
CA PHE A 178 11.45 6.99 -0.34
C PHE A 178 12.35 6.21 -1.28
N LYS A 179 13.61 6.62 -1.43
CA LYS A 179 14.65 5.68 -1.89
C LYS A 179 14.81 4.55 -0.86
N PRO A 180 15.16 3.32 -1.27
CA PRO A 180 15.44 2.21 -0.36
C PRO A 180 16.37 2.58 0.80
N GLU A 181 17.45 3.31 0.52
CA GLU A 181 18.40 3.78 1.52
C GLU A 181 17.77 4.78 2.52
N GLU A 182 16.81 5.60 2.09
CA GLU A 182 16.12 6.56 2.95
C GLU A 182 15.13 5.87 3.91
N VAL A 183 14.46 4.80 3.46
CA VAL A 183 13.54 4.00 4.31
C VAL A 183 14.28 3.46 5.54
N VAL A 184 15.51 2.98 5.34
CA VAL A 184 16.35 2.43 6.41
C VAL A 184 16.60 3.50 7.48
N PHE A 185 16.94 4.73 7.08
CA PHE A 185 17.16 5.85 8.02
C PHE A 185 15.87 6.32 8.71
N ALA A 186 14.77 6.40 7.96
CA ALA A 186 13.46 6.81 8.51
C ALA A 186 12.96 5.87 9.64
N LEU A 187 13.39 4.60 9.63
CA LEU A 187 13.10 3.65 10.71
C LEU A 187 13.99 3.85 11.94
N PHE A 188 15.21 4.39 11.79
CA PHE A 188 16.14 4.60 12.90
C PHE A 188 15.82 5.85 13.75
N ASP A 189 15.25 6.91 13.18
CA ASP A 189 14.85 8.10 13.93
C ASP A 189 13.72 7.83 14.94
N VAL A 190 12.90 6.80 14.70
CA VAL A 190 11.88 6.33 15.65
C VAL A 190 12.52 5.67 16.88
N THR A 191 13.72 5.09 16.74
CA THR A 191 14.39 4.35 17.83
C THR A 191 15.17 5.23 18.82
N HIS A 192 15.55 6.46 18.43
CA HIS A 192 16.38 7.35 19.26
C HIS A 192 15.57 8.34 20.12
N SER A 193 14.26 8.45 19.93
CA SER A 193 13.38 9.28 20.77
C SER A 193 12.88 8.58 22.04
N GLY A 194 13.29 7.33 22.29
CA GLY A 194 12.86 6.50 23.43
C GLY A 194 13.87 6.26 24.54
N PHE A 195 15.10 6.77 24.44
CA PHE A 195 16.14 6.61 25.47
C PHE A 195 16.64 7.97 25.97
N GLN A 196 15.82 8.66 26.77
CA GLN A 196 16.37 9.50 27.84
C GLN A 196 16.38 8.65 29.11
N GLY A 197 17.54 8.04 29.36
CA GLY A 197 17.83 7.37 30.61
C GLY A 197 17.81 8.37 31.76
N THR A 198 17.11 8.01 32.83
CA THR A 198 17.33 8.58 34.15
C THR A 198 18.72 8.15 34.61
N ALA A 199 19.64 9.11 34.70
CA ALA A 199 20.81 9.02 35.57
C ALA A 199 20.41 9.43 37.00
#